data_AF-A0A558DDA3-F1
#
_entry.id   AF-A0A558DDA3-F1
#
_cell.length_a   1.000
_cell.length_b   1.000
_cell.length_c   1.000
_cell.angle_alpha   90.00
_cell.angle_beta   90.00
_cell.angle_gamma   90.00
#
_symmetry.space_group_name_H-M   'P 1'
#
loop_
_entity.id
_entity.type
_entity.pdbx_description
1 polymer ?
#
loop_
_entity_poly.entity_id
_entity_poly.type
_entity_poly.pdbx_seq_one_letter_code
_entity_poly.pdbx_strand_id
1 'polypeptide(L)' 'MTNDDECVGVCMIDYDEGICIGCGRTVDEINGVPIPPPPADLKPAAPAPLPANVAAQVGEGSD' A
#
# COMPACT_ATOMS: atom_id res chain seq x y z
N MET A 1 12.79 -11.16 4.99
CA MET A 1 12.37 -10.68 3.66
C MET A 1 10.87 -10.46 3.75
N THR A 2 10.46 -9.22 4.01
CA THR A 2 9.07 -8.80 4.18
C THR A 2 8.54 -8.45 2.79
N ASN A 3 7.71 -9.34 2.23
CA ASN A 3 7.27 -9.34 0.83
C ASN A 3 6.16 -8.32 0.52
N ASP A 4 6.04 -7.23 1.29
CA ASP A 4 4.85 -6.37 1.28
C ASP A 4 5.07 -4.98 0.67
N ASP A 5 6.26 -4.67 0.16
CA ASP A 5 6.62 -3.30 -0.29
C ASP A 5 6.89 -3.13 -1.81
N GLU A 6 6.83 -4.19 -2.63
CA GLU A 6 7.24 -4.09 -4.05
C GLU A 6 6.09 -4.18 -5.07
N CYS A 7 4.83 -4.30 -4.64
CA CYS A 7 3.68 -4.16 -5.54
C CYS A 7 3.25 -2.69 -5.74
N VAL A 8 4.19 -1.81 -6.10
CA VAL A 8 3.96 -0.37 -6.37
C VAL A 8 3.26 -0.11 -7.72
N GLY A 9 2.53 -1.09 -8.27
CA GLY A 9 1.87 -0.98 -9.59
C GLY A 9 2.81 -1.04 -10.80
N VAL A 10 4.11 -1.33 -10.59
CA VAL A 10 5.12 -1.52 -11.66
C VAL A 10 5.23 -3.00 -12.08
N CYS A 11 4.51 -3.88 -11.37
CA CYS A 11 4.50 -5.30 -11.62
C CYS A 11 3.92 -5.63 -13.01
N MET A 12 4.75 -6.09 -13.95
CA MET A 12 4.27 -6.64 -15.22
C MET A 12 3.65 -8.00 -14.96
N ILE A 13 2.37 -8.13 -15.31
CA ILE A 13 1.61 -9.38 -15.22
C ILE A 13 1.95 -10.25 -16.42
N ASP A 14 2.36 -11.49 -16.16
CA ASP A 14 2.28 -12.55 -17.15
C ASP A 14 0.81 -13.00 -17.23
N TYR A 15 0.15 -12.73 -18.36
CA TYR A 15 -1.27 -13.04 -18.55
C TYR A 15 -1.52 -14.50 -18.90
N ASP A 16 -0.48 -15.24 -19.32
CA ASP A 16 -0.59 -16.68 -19.57
C ASP A 16 -0.56 -17.45 -18.24
N GLU A 17 0.28 -17.01 -17.30
CA GLU A 17 0.39 -17.63 -15.97
C GLU A 17 -0.54 -16.98 -14.93
N GLY A 18 -0.98 -15.74 -15.15
CA GLY A 18 -1.82 -14.99 -14.20
C GLY A 18 -1.05 -14.48 -12.97
N ILE A 19 0.28 -14.36 -13.07
CA ILE A 19 1.19 -14.05 -11.96
C ILE A 19 2.05 -12.83 -12.33
N CYS A 20 2.37 -11.97 -11.36
CA CYS A 20 3.38 -10.95 -11.60
C CYS A 20 4.80 -11.54 -11.62
N ILE A 21 5.56 -11.19 -12.66
CA ILE A 21 6.96 -11.60 -12.87
C ILE A 21 7.91 -11.10 -11.76
N GLY A 22 7.59 -9.96 -11.13
CA GLY A 22 8.44 -9.33 -10.10
C GLY A 22 8.30 -9.94 -8.71
N CYS A 23 7.06 -10.21 -8.26
CA CYS A 23 6.78 -10.61 -6.88
C CYS A 23 6.21 -12.02 -6.74
N GLY A 24 5.88 -12.70 -7.85
CA GLY A 24 5.32 -14.06 -7.84
C GLY A 24 3.90 -14.17 -7.28
N ARG A 25 3.19 -13.05 -7.09
CA ARG A 25 1.79 -13.02 -6.64
C ARG A 25 0.82 -13.03 -7.81
N THR A 26 -0.35 -13.62 -7.62
CA THR A 26 -1.43 -13.62 -8.61
C THR A 26 -2.09 -12.25 -8.74
N VAL A 27 -2.79 -12.03 -9.85
CA VAL A 27 -3.55 -10.79 -10.10
C VAL A 27 -4.60 -10.53 -9.01
N ASP A 28 -5.26 -11.58 -8.51
CA ASP A 28 -6.27 -11.45 -7.45
C ASP A 28 -5.64 -11.03 -6.10
N GLU A 29 -4.45 -11.55 -5.80
CA GLU A 29 -3.69 -11.14 -4.62
C GLU A 29 -3.17 -9.70 -4.70
N ILE A 30 -2.91 -9.19 -5.92
CA ILE A 30 -2.43 -7.82 -6.15
C ILE A 30 -3.59 -6.81 -6.11
N ASN A 31 -4.72 -7.12 -6.73
CA ASN A 31 -5.89 -6.23 -6.74
C ASN A 31 -6.60 -6.20 -5.39
N GLY A 32 -6.38 -7.22 -4.56
CA GLY A 32 -6.98 -7.34 -3.25
C GLY A 32 -8.49 -7.61 -3.31
N VAL A 33 -9.03 -8.03 -2.17
CA VAL A 33 -10.48 -8.07 -1.98
C VAL A 33 -10.94 -6.63 -1.71
N PRO A 34 -12.03 -6.15 -2.35
CA PRO A 34 -12.58 -4.84 -2.04
C PRO A 34 -12.82 -4.71 -0.53
N ILE A 35 -12.09 -3.81 0.12
CA ILE A 35 -12.32 -3.50 1.52
C ILE A 35 -13.58 -2.62 1.56
N PRO A 36 -14.65 -3.04 2.26
CA PRO A 36 -15.81 -2.19 2.41
C PRO A 36 -15.39 -0.87 3.06
N PRO A 37 -16.02 0.26 2.68
CA PRO A 37 -15.69 1.54 3.28
C PRO A 37 -15.84 1.44 4.81
N PRO A 38 -14.95 2.08 5.58
CA PRO A 38 -15.09 2.13 7.03
C PRO A 38 -16.49 2.66 7.40
N PRO A 39 -17.14 2.13 8.45
CA PRO A 39 -18.39 2.69 8.96
C PRO A 39 -18.31 4.21 9.10
N ALA A 40 -19.39 4.92 8.74
CA ALA A 40 -19.43 6.38 8.72
C ALA A 40 -19.08 7.02 10.08
N ASP A 41 -19.26 6.29 11.17
CA ASP A 41 -18.98 6.73 12.54
C ASP A 41 -17.52 6.48 12.98
N LEU A 42 -16.70 5.83 12.14
CA LEU A 42 -15.26 5.70 12.37
C LEU A 42 -14.58 7.04 12.06
N LYS A 43 -14.51 7.91 13.06
CA LYS A 43 -13.61 9.07 13.02
C LYS A 43 -12.16 8.55 13.01
N PRO A 44 -11.33 8.87 12.01
CA PRO A 44 -9.91 8.57 12.06
C PRO A 44 -9.34 9.14 13.35
N ALA A 45 -8.58 8.33 14.09
CA ALA A 45 -7.83 8.85 15.21
C ALA A 45 -6.92 9.98 14.73
N ALA A 46 -6.74 11.01 15.55
CA ALA A 46 -5.73 12.03 15.25
C ALA A 46 -4.38 11.31 15.01
N PRO A 47 -3.67 11.62 13.91
CA PRO A 47 -2.37 11.01 13.65
C PRO A 47 -1.46 11.19 14.86
N ALA A 48 -0.82 10.11 15.29
CA ALA A 48 0.23 10.23 16.29
C ALA A 48 1.37 11.11 15.73
N PRO A 49 2.01 11.94 16.55
CA PRO A 49 3.15 12.73 16.09
C PRO A 49 4.24 11.77 15.59
N LEU A 50 4.79 12.11 14.42
CA LEU A 50 5.92 11.37 13.87
C LEU A 50 7.12 11.46 14.84
N PRO A 51 7.95 10.41 14.93
CA PRO A 51 9.24 10.50 15.60
C PRO A 51 10.06 11.68 15.05
N ALA A 52 10.83 12.36 15.92
CA ALA A 52 11.55 13.58 15.54
C ALA A 52 12.47 13.40 14.32
N ASN A 53 13.10 12.23 14.19
CA ASN A 53 13.95 11.88 13.06
C ASN A 53 13.18 11.74 11.73
N VAL A 54 11.90 11.40 11.79
CA VAL A 54 11.02 11.24 10.61
C VAL A 54 10.36 12.58 10.26
N ALA A 55 9.89 13.33 11.28
CA ALA A 55 9.27 14.63 11.08
C ALA A 55 10.21 15.63 10.39
N ALA A 56 11.51 15.59 10.71
CA ALA A 56 12.52 16.44 10.09
C ALA A 56 12.76 16.13 8.59
N GLN A 57 12.41 14.94 8.13
CA GLN A 57 12.64 14.49 6.74
C GLN A 57 11.43 14.72 5.84
N VAL A 58 10.23 14.64 6.40
CA VAL A 58 8.97 14.71 5.64
C VAL A 58 8.67 16.13 5.14
N GLY A 59 9.22 17.17 5.79
CA GLY A 59 8.93 18.56 5.44
C GLY A 59 7.45 18.91 5.62
N GLU A 60 7.10 20.19 5.48
CA GLU A 60 5.70 20.61 5.43
C GLU A 60 5.15 20.21 4.06
N GLY A 61 4.48 19.06 3.99
CA GLY A 61 3.85 18.57 2.76
C GLY A 61 3.03 19.70 2.12
N SER A 62 3.34 20.02 0.86
CA SER A 62 2.64 21.07 0.12
C SER A 62 1.28 20.55 -0.34
N ASP A 63 0.24 21.36 -0.09
CA ASP A 63 -1.15 21.13 -0.54
C ASP A 63 -1.27 21.16 -2.08
#